data_AF-A0A7S3WRR6-F1
#
_entry.id   AF-A0A7S3WRR6-F1
#
_cell.length_a   1.000
_cell.length_b   1.000
_cell.length_c   1.000
_cell.angle_alpha   90.00
_cell.angle_beta   90.00
_cell.angle_gamma   90.00
#
_symmetry.space_group_name_H-M   'P 1'
#
loop_
_entity.id
_entity.type
_entity.pdbx_description
1 polymer ?
#
loop_
_entity_poly.entity_id
_entity_poly.type
_entity_poly.pdbx_seq_one_letter_code
_entity_poly.pdbx_strand_id
1 'polypeptide(L)'
;LLLLLPTARAFAPRFGAVRRPTPSSQMVADSRARSKAQGRGGCCYKASDCLASTAGNPEGASEPPEPSMPTRQCGAPRAPPVSLSAAAATSCEALLRSTFEGIVDADAVASACASDVEWDDMSAGGPVSGPAAVRSLIAAKYPRGTRLVLDRVSDGRTSGGFVFHREAEDRPGAVGLRGTLFAELDAEGLLRYVREGCEPIIKPGEATEALLKAATANMDRPRKPPPTFTPATPTTASGIVRYLWEEAYPRGATPSEGLRLFSDAIEYEDFNYREPFVGKGAVRAFVEAFDIPGIDFVPQRVSEGERAVCFTWKVVVNGQDGPSGISFYEVDTDGKVCFIRDIPAPSPRGFRPAGALAAAVDPELRTFSPGKLAGAALGVASAGMGLLAPFFRWQAEWQAGALGGEGDRTTAAAQLDAEVGSAPVVIYTYGWSPFSSEAVALLDGTGCEYKQVQLGAEWFLLGGVASSVRAELLQRHGVSSLPHVFIGGRSVGGLYSGNAQGEVG
;
A
#
# COMPACT_ATOMS: atom_id res chain seq x y z
N LEU A 1 18.61 -29.53 -7.44
CA LEU A 1 18.79 -30.07 -8.79
C LEU A 1 20.06 -29.43 -9.36
N LEU A 2 21.15 -30.18 -9.33
CA LEU A 2 22.52 -29.77 -9.67
C LEU A 2 22.74 -29.85 -11.19
N LEU A 3 23.75 -29.09 -11.66
CA LEU A 3 24.41 -29.11 -12.97
C LEU A 3 23.75 -28.32 -14.11
N LEU A 4 24.40 -27.22 -14.53
CA LEU A 4 25.10 -27.12 -15.83
C LEU A 4 25.65 -25.68 -16.03
N LEU A 5 26.97 -25.53 -15.91
CA LEU A 5 27.74 -24.44 -16.52
C LEU A 5 27.93 -24.73 -18.01
N PRO A 6 28.18 -23.68 -18.82
CA PRO A 6 29.46 -23.71 -19.52
C PRO A 6 30.24 -22.38 -19.44
N THR A 7 31.54 -22.58 -19.36
CA THR A 7 32.66 -21.65 -19.48
C THR A 7 32.67 -20.87 -20.80
N ALA A 8 32.99 -19.57 -20.74
CA ALA A 8 33.63 -18.87 -21.85
C ALA A 8 34.71 -17.90 -21.33
N ARG A 9 35.91 -18.09 -21.89
CA ARG A 9 37.16 -17.37 -21.61
C ARG A 9 37.15 -15.95 -22.19
N ALA A 10 37.69 -15.04 -21.39
CA ALA A 10 38.66 -13.99 -21.71
C ALA A 10 38.62 -13.32 -23.11
N PHE A 11 38.28 -12.03 -23.11
CA PHE A 11 38.91 -11.04 -23.99
C PHE A 11 39.03 -9.71 -23.25
N ALA A 12 40.26 -9.31 -22.95
CA ALA A 12 40.60 -7.97 -22.46
C ALA A 12 41.02 -7.08 -23.64
N PRO A 13 40.61 -5.80 -23.67
CA PRO A 13 41.37 -4.79 -24.37
C PRO A 13 41.95 -3.73 -23.42
N ARG A 14 43.27 -3.65 -23.50
CA ARG A 14 44.21 -2.55 -23.23
C ARG A 14 43.61 -1.20 -22.80
N PHE A 15 44.04 -0.78 -21.60
CA PHE A 15 43.99 0.60 -21.13
C PHE A 15 44.77 1.55 -22.05
N GLY A 16 44.07 2.51 -22.64
CA GLY A 16 44.63 3.72 -23.23
C GLY A 16 44.46 4.89 -22.27
N ALA A 17 45.56 5.42 -21.77
CA ALA A 17 45.60 6.59 -20.91
C ALA A 17 45.13 7.86 -21.65
N VAL A 18 44.15 8.57 -21.10
CA VAL A 18 43.88 9.96 -21.48
C VAL A 18 43.75 10.81 -20.22
N ARG A 19 44.48 11.93 -20.26
CA ARG A 19 44.82 12.85 -19.18
C ARG A 19 43.60 13.62 -18.65
N ARG A 20 43.54 13.80 -17.34
CA ARG A 20 42.72 14.81 -16.64
C ARG A 20 43.23 16.22 -16.94
N PRO A 21 42.35 17.21 -17.12
CA PRO A 21 42.66 18.60 -16.82
C PRO A 21 42.23 18.95 -15.38
N THR A 22 43.13 19.64 -14.69
CA THR A 22 42.97 20.29 -13.38
C THR A 22 41.93 21.41 -13.37
N PRO A 23 41.32 21.74 -12.21
CA PRO A 23 40.31 22.79 -12.09
C PRO A 23 40.95 24.17 -11.98
N SER A 24 40.36 25.16 -12.67
CA SER A 24 40.66 26.57 -12.52
C SER A 24 39.75 27.21 -11.46
N SER A 25 40.38 27.95 -10.54
CA SER A 25 39.80 28.84 -9.52
C SER A 25 38.93 29.96 -10.08
N GLN A 26 38.22 30.62 -9.13
CA GLN A 26 37.43 31.87 -9.18
C GLN A 26 35.92 31.63 -9.30
N MET A 27 35.02 32.23 -8.50
CA MET A 27 35.13 33.44 -7.71
C MET A 27 34.04 33.49 -6.64
N VAL A 28 34.34 34.22 -5.58
CA VAL A 28 33.49 34.61 -4.46
C VAL A 28 32.34 35.49 -4.94
N ALA A 29 31.12 35.27 -4.44
CA ALA A 29 30.14 36.33 -4.28
C ALA A 29 29.14 36.00 -3.15
N ASP A 30 29.15 36.90 -2.17
CA ASP A 30 28.24 37.03 -1.03
C ASP A 30 26.74 37.01 -1.40
N SER A 31 25.92 36.43 -0.53
CA SER A 31 24.58 36.95 -0.25
C SER A 31 24.11 36.57 1.16
N ARG A 32 24.46 37.41 2.14
CA ARG A 32 23.75 37.54 3.41
C ARG A 32 23.03 38.88 3.45
N ALA A 33 21.71 38.90 3.36
CA ALA A 33 20.88 39.88 4.06
C ALA A 33 19.39 39.51 4.07
N ARG A 34 18.90 39.24 5.29
CA ARG A 34 17.64 39.71 5.88
C ARG A 34 16.32 39.47 5.13
N SER A 35 15.41 38.74 5.76
CA SER A 35 14.32 39.40 6.52
C SER A 35 13.72 38.48 7.59
N LYS A 36 13.63 39.02 8.82
CA LYS A 36 12.67 38.62 9.85
C LYS A 36 11.59 39.69 9.79
N ALA A 37 10.32 39.29 9.69
CA ALA A 37 9.20 40.13 10.08
C ALA A 37 8.11 39.24 10.69
N GLN A 38 7.88 39.45 11.99
CA GLN A 38 6.73 38.98 12.74
C GLN A 38 5.46 39.67 12.22
N GLY A 39 4.37 38.92 12.13
CA GLY A 39 3.03 39.45 11.96
C GLY A 39 2.04 38.64 12.79
N ARG A 40 1.66 39.19 13.94
CA ARG A 40 0.53 38.73 14.77
C ARG A 40 -0.80 39.14 14.10
N GLY A 41 -1.78 38.25 14.20
CA GLY A 41 -3.21 38.50 13.96
C GLY A 41 -3.87 37.13 13.78
N GLY A 42 -4.68 36.58 14.68
CA GLY A 42 -5.68 37.21 15.52
C GLY A 42 -7.00 37.28 14.76
N CYS A 43 -7.77 36.19 14.71
CA CYS A 43 -9.20 36.28 14.48
C CYS A 43 -9.95 35.07 15.06
N CYS A 44 -10.99 35.39 15.81
CA CYS A 44 -11.84 34.50 16.60
C CYS A 44 -12.83 33.73 15.71
N TYR A 45 -13.02 32.44 15.99
CA TYR A 45 -14.22 31.72 15.57
C TYR A 45 -15.26 31.78 16.70
N LYS A 46 -16.42 32.38 16.43
CA LYS A 46 -17.62 32.29 17.26
C LYS A 46 -18.32 30.96 16.96
N ALA A 47 -18.72 30.28 18.03
CA ALA A 47 -19.54 29.08 18.03
C ALA A 47 -20.99 29.39 17.64
N SER A 48 -21.61 28.42 16.98
CA SER A 48 -23.01 28.38 16.60
C SER A 48 -23.86 27.81 17.74
N ASP A 49 -24.92 28.51 18.11
CA ASP A 49 -26.01 28.02 18.96
C ASP A 49 -27.06 27.31 18.10
N CYS A 50 -27.40 26.06 18.44
CA CYS A 50 -28.65 25.39 18.05
C CYS A 50 -28.98 24.31 19.08
N LEU A 51 -29.99 24.55 19.92
CA LEU A 51 -30.60 23.53 20.80
C LEU A 51 -32.12 23.70 20.85
N ALA A 52 -32.78 22.53 20.78
CA ALA A 52 -34.13 22.15 21.23
C ALA A 52 -35.36 22.78 20.53
N SER A 53 -36.31 22.05 19.93
CA SER A 53 -37.04 20.79 20.21
C SER A 53 -38.35 20.95 21.02
N THR A 54 -39.34 20.17 20.56
CA THR A 54 -40.56 19.64 21.21
C THR A 54 -41.90 20.37 21.12
N ALA A 55 -42.85 19.71 20.45
CA ALA A 55 -44.27 19.43 20.82
C ALA A 55 -44.96 18.86 19.56
N GLY A 56 -45.80 17.83 19.52
CA GLY A 56 -46.43 16.93 20.49
C GLY A 56 -47.24 15.88 19.68
N ASN A 57 -47.66 14.81 20.33
CA ASN A 57 -48.59 13.75 19.86
C ASN A 57 -49.70 13.64 20.95
N PRO A 58 -50.80 12.85 20.85
CA PRO A 58 -51.37 12.05 19.75
C PRO A 58 -52.94 12.16 19.66
N GLU A 59 -53.59 11.22 18.94
CA GLU A 59 -55.00 10.73 18.96
C GLU A 59 -55.62 10.75 17.54
N GLY A 60 -56.32 9.72 17.04
CA GLY A 60 -56.81 8.48 17.62
C GLY A 60 -57.25 7.48 16.55
N ALA A 61 -57.58 6.26 17.00
CA ALA A 61 -57.95 5.09 16.20
C ALA A 61 -59.48 4.93 16.06
N SER A 62 -59.93 4.40 14.93
CA SER A 62 -61.17 3.60 14.83
C SER A 62 -61.26 2.82 13.50
N GLU A 63 -61.41 1.51 13.60
CA GLU A 63 -61.89 0.53 12.59
C GLU A 63 -63.11 -0.20 13.21
N PRO A 64 -63.88 -1.06 12.48
CA PRO A 64 -64.45 -0.96 11.13
C PRO A 64 -65.97 -1.35 11.14
N PRO A 65 -66.62 -1.59 9.98
CA PRO A 65 -67.46 -2.81 9.92
C PRO A 65 -67.41 -3.58 8.58
N GLU A 66 -67.57 -4.91 8.69
CA GLU A 66 -67.86 -5.91 7.65
C GLU A 66 -69.35 -6.34 7.72
N PRO A 67 -69.90 -7.24 6.85
CA PRO A 67 -69.62 -7.55 5.45
C PRO A 67 -70.91 -7.67 4.59
N SER A 68 -70.81 -7.67 3.26
CA SER A 68 -71.88 -8.17 2.38
C SER A 68 -71.34 -8.80 1.09
N MET A 69 -71.74 -10.06 0.84
CA MET A 69 -71.51 -10.88 -0.36
C MET A 69 -72.80 -10.92 -1.24
N PRO A 70 -72.83 -11.56 -2.43
CA PRO A 70 -71.96 -11.40 -3.59
C PRO A 70 -72.78 -11.17 -4.89
N THR A 71 -72.21 -10.55 -5.92
CA THR A 71 -72.81 -10.54 -7.26
C THR A 71 -71.82 -11.02 -8.31
N ARG A 72 -72.20 -12.09 -9.03
CA ARG A 72 -71.54 -12.60 -10.24
C ARG A 72 -71.43 -11.51 -11.31
N GLN A 73 -70.26 -11.33 -11.90
CA GLN A 73 -70.13 -10.80 -13.25
C GLN A 73 -69.02 -11.50 -14.05
N CYS A 74 -69.31 -11.60 -15.35
CA CYS A 74 -68.64 -12.33 -16.41
C CYS A 74 -67.23 -11.81 -16.74
N GLY A 75 -66.52 -12.64 -17.51
CA GLY A 75 -65.10 -12.53 -17.84
C GLY A 75 -64.63 -11.22 -18.47
N ALA A 76 -63.38 -10.89 -18.12
CA ALA A 76 -62.53 -9.92 -18.77
C ALA A 76 -61.16 -10.60 -19.05
N PRO A 77 -60.43 -10.17 -20.10
CA PRO A 77 -59.35 -10.94 -20.70
C PRO A 77 -58.14 -11.07 -19.77
N ARG A 78 -57.52 -12.25 -19.81
CA ARG A 78 -56.26 -12.55 -19.11
C ARG A 78 -55.21 -11.56 -19.62
N ALA A 79 -54.73 -10.68 -18.74
CA ALA A 79 -53.61 -9.81 -19.02
C ALA A 79 -52.44 -10.66 -19.54
N PRO A 80 -51.71 -10.22 -20.58
CA PRO A 80 -50.49 -10.91 -20.97
C PRO A 80 -49.55 -10.94 -19.76
N PRO A 81 -48.69 -11.96 -19.62
CA PRO A 81 -47.65 -11.90 -18.60
C PRO A 81 -46.92 -10.58 -18.83
N VAL A 82 -46.88 -9.76 -17.78
CA VAL A 82 -46.04 -8.57 -17.75
C VAL A 82 -44.64 -9.11 -18.04
N SER A 83 -44.22 -8.94 -19.29
CA SER A 83 -42.84 -9.05 -19.70
C SER A 83 -42.07 -8.29 -18.64
N LEU A 84 -41.11 -8.97 -17.99
CA LEU A 84 -40.15 -8.33 -17.10
C LEU A 84 -39.59 -7.14 -17.85
N SER A 85 -40.19 -5.97 -17.57
CA SER A 85 -39.71 -4.69 -18.00
C SER A 85 -38.26 -4.66 -17.57
N ALA A 86 -37.35 -4.56 -18.54
CA ALA A 86 -35.93 -4.44 -18.35
C ALA A 86 -35.67 -3.61 -17.09
N ALA A 87 -35.34 -4.30 -15.98
CA ALA A 87 -34.81 -3.63 -14.82
C ALA A 87 -33.60 -2.88 -15.36
N ALA A 88 -33.62 -1.55 -15.27
CA ALA A 88 -32.55 -0.73 -15.78
C ALA A 88 -31.22 -1.36 -15.31
N ALA A 89 -30.39 -1.79 -16.25
CA ALA A 89 -29.11 -2.42 -15.94
C ALA A 89 -28.41 -1.49 -14.93
N THR A 90 -28.24 -2.00 -13.70
CA THR A 90 -27.67 -1.22 -12.61
C THR A 90 -26.25 -0.87 -13.01
N SER A 91 -25.89 0.41 -13.02
CA SER A 91 -24.51 0.80 -13.33
C SER A 91 -23.54 0.18 -12.33
N CYS A 92 -22.30 -0.03 -12.75
CA CYS A 92 -21.24 -0.50 -11.86
C CYS A 92 -21.14 0.38 -10.61
N GLU A 93 -21.21 1.71 -10.75
CA GLU A 93 -21.29 2.62 -9.59
C GLU A 93 -22.41 2.26 -8.61
N ALA A 94 -23.64 2.08 -9.09
CA ALA A 94 -24.79 1.80 -8.25
C ALA A 94 -24.71 0.42 -7.57
N LEU A 95 -24.15 -0.57 -8.28
CA LEU A 95 -23.90 -1.89 -7.71
C LEU A 95 -22.84 -1.81 -6.60
N LEU A 96 -21.71 -1.16 -6.86
CA LEU A 96 -20.61 -1.05 -5.90
C LEU A 96 -21.05 -0.31 -4.63
N ARG A 97 -21.80 0.79 -4.74
CA ARG A 97 -22.35 1.50 -3.59
C ARG A 97 -23.31 0.64 -2.77
N SER A 98 -24.30 0.02 -3.43
CA SER A 98 -25.29 -0.79 -2.72
C SER A 98 -24.71 -2.05 -2.08
N THR A 99 -23.58 -2.56 -2.60
CA THR A 99 -22.95 -3.79 -2.12
C THR A 99 -21.91 -3.55 -1.03
N PHE A 100 -21.13 -2.45 -1.11
CA PHE A 100 -19.98 -2.23 -0.23
C PHE A 100 -20.11 -1.05 0.73
N GLU A 101 -20.97 -0.06 0.47
CA GLU A 101 -21.06 1.13 1.33
C GLU A 101 -21.78 0.82 2.65
N GLY A 102 -21.12 1.04 3.77
CA GLY A 102 -21.63 0.67 5.10
C GLY A 102 -21.14 -0.70 5.57
N ILE A 103 -22.02 -1.48 6.21
CA ILE A 103 -21.66 -2.81 6.72
C ILE A 103 -21.57 -3.77 5.55
N VAL A 104 -20.41 -4.41 5.39
CA VAL A 104 -20.18 -5.36 4.29
C VAL A 104 -20.78 -6.71 4.65
N ASP A 105 -21.77 -7.14 3.86
CA ASP A 105 -22.40 -8.45 3.97
C ASP A 105 -21.83 -9.41 2.92
N ALA A 106 -21.18 -10.49 3.38
CA ALA A 106 -20.58 -11.51 2.53
C ALA A 106 -21.59 -12.24 1.64
N ASP A 107 -22.82 -12.46 2.12
CA ASP A 107 -23.90 -13.08 1.36
C ASP A 107 -24.42 -12.14 0.26
N ALA A 108 -24.52 -10.85 0.56
CA ALA A 108 -24.89 -9.83 -0.43
C ALA A 108 -23.82 -9.69 -1.53
N VAL A 109 -22.54 -9.60 -1.16
CA VAL A 109 -21.43 -9.53 -2.13
C VAL A 109 -21.43 -10.76 -3.03
N ALA A 110 -21.57 -11.97 -2.46
CA ALA A 110 -21.60 -13.19 -3.25
C ALA A 110 -22.82 -13.27 -4.18
N SER A 111 -23.98 -12.73 -3.76
CA SER A 111 -25.19 -12.68 -4.59
C SER A 111 -25.07 -11.68 -5.74
N ALA A 112 -24.21 -10.68 -5.61
CA ALA A 112 -23.88 -9.73 -6.67
C ALA A 112 -22.85 -10.27 -7.67
N CYS A 113 -22.29 -11.46 -7.46
CA CYS A 113 -21.29 -12.07 -8.32
C CYS A 113 -21.88 -12.95 -9.42
N ALA A 114 -21.24 -12.90 -10.60
CA ALA A 114 -21.45 -13.86 -11.67
C ALA A 114 -21.00 -15.27 -11.23
N SER A 115 -21.54 -16.32 -11.86
CA SER A 115 -21.14 -17.69 -11.54
C SER A 115 -19.66 -17.99 -11.82
N ASP A 116 -19.08 -17.30 -12.80
CA ASP A 116 -17.67 -17.39 -13.21
C ASP A 116 -16.81 -16.24 -12.64
N VAL A 117 -17.26 -15.58 -11.56
CA VAL A 117 -16.51 -14.46 -10.97
C VAL A 117 -15.08 -14.85 -10.63
N GLU A 118 -14.13 -13.97 -10.98
CA GLU A 118 -12.74 -14.04 -10.56
C GLU A 118 -12.43 -12.87 -9.61
N TRP A 119 -12.01 -13.18 -8.38
CA TRP A 119 -11.70 -12.19 -7.37
C TRP A 119 -10.23 -12.24 -6.96
N ASP A 120 -9.50 -11.20 -7.36
CA ASP A 120 -8.07 -11.02 -7.15
C ASP A 120 -7.81 -10.06 -5.98
N ASP A 121 -7.82 -10.58 -4.75
CA ASP A 121 -7.24 -9.85 -3.62
C ASP A 121 -5.70 -9.92 -3.75
N MET A 122 -5.07 -8.77 -4.03
CA MET A 122 -3.61 -8.69 -4.22
C MET A 122 -2.82 -9.13 -2.98
N SER A 123 -3.49 -9.24 -1.83
CA SER A 123 -2.90 -9.74 -0.59
C SER A 123 -3.15 -11.19 -0.26
N ALA A 124 -3.95 -11.88 -1.06
CA ALA A 124 -4.05 -13.32 -1.00
C ALA A 124 -2.93 -13.97 -1.83
N GLY A 125 -2.67 -15.25 -1.58
CA GLY A 125 -1.70 -16.04 -2.35
C GLY A 125 -2.08 -16.20 -3.82
N GLY A 126 -3.35 -15.99 -4.17
CA GLY A 126 -3.88 -16.08 -5.52
C GLY A 126 -5.34 -15.61 -5.59
N PRO A 127 -5.91 -15.48 -6.79
CA PRO A 127 -7.33 -15.18 -6.97
C PRO A 127 -8.20 -16.34 -6.49
N VAL A 128 -9.46 -16.05 -6.19
CA VAL A 128 -10.51 -17.05 -5.92
C VAL A 128 -11.60 -16.97 -6.97
N SER A 129 -12.20 -18.12 -7.28
CA SER A 129 -13.19 -18.24 -8.35
C SER A 129 -14.56 -18.69 -7.82
N GLY A 130 -15.61 -18.05 -8.30
CA GLY A 130 -17.00 -18.40 -8.02
C GLY A 130 -17.58 -17.78 -6.73
N PRO A 131 -18.90 -17.55 -6.67
CA PRO A 131 -19.54 -16.83 -5.57
C PRO A 131 -19.28 -17.40 -4.17
N ALA A 132 -19.22 -18.73 -4.03
CA ALA A 132 -19.00 -19.38 -2.73
C ALA A 132 -17.59 -19.11 -2.17
N ALA A 133 -16.58 -19.05 -3.04
CA ALA A 133 -15.21 -18.73 -2.64
C ALA A 133 -15.09 -17.24 -2.29
N VAL A 134 -15.74 -16.36 -3.07
CA VAL A 134 -15.84 -14.92 -2.79
C VAL A 134 -16.51 -14.69 -1.43
N ARG A 135 -17.66 -15.32 -1.16
CA ARG A 135 -18.34 -15.24 0.15
C ARG A 135 -17.39 -15.56 1.30
N SER A 136 -16.63 -16.64 1.17
CA SER A 136 -15.69 -17.09 2.20
C SER A 136 -14.55 -16.09 2.41
N LEU A 137 -14.02 -15.52 1.31
CA LEU A 137 -13.02 -14.47 1.35
C LEU A 137 -13.55 -13.21 2.06
N ILE A 138 -14.74 -12.73 1.68
CA ILE A 138 -15.35 -11.51 2.24
C ILE A 138 -15.68 -11.70 3.72
N ALA A 139 -16.27 -12.83 4.11
CA ALA A 139 -16.57 -13.13 5.52
C ALA A 139 -15.31 -13.15 6.40
N ALA A 140 -14.19 -13.68 5.90
CA ALA A 140 -12.92 -13.65 6.60
C ALA A 140 -12.29 -12.25 6.64
N LYS A 141 -12.54 -11.44 5.60
CA LYS A 141 -11.93 -10.13 5.40
C LYS A 141 -12.64 -9.00 6.15
N TYR A 142 -13.95 -9.10 6.30
CA TYR A 142 -14.83 -8.10 6.90
C TYR A 142 -15.64 -8.77 8.01
N PRO A 143 -15.04 -8.98 9.20
CA PRO A 143 -15.78 -9.51 10.35
C PRO A 143 -16.92 -8.55 10.74
N ARG A 144 -17.92 -9.10 11.46
CA ARG A 144 -19.08 -8.33 11.95
C ARG A 144 -18.63 -7.05 12.66
N GLY A 145 -19.30 -5.93 12.37
CA GLY A 145 -18.93 -4.60 12.88
C GLY A 145 -18.01 -3.82 11.94
N THR A 146 -17.41 -4.46 10.93
CA THR A 146 -16.61 -3.76 9.91
C THR A 146 -17.51 -2.98 8.97
N ARG A 147 -17.20 -1.70 8.78
CA ARG A 147 -17.83 -0.83 7.81
C ARG A 147 -16.82 -0.38 6.76
N LEU A 148 -17.27 -0.21 5.52
CA LEU A 148 -16.52 0.47 4.49
C LEU A 148 -17.17 1.82 4.18
N VAL A 149 -16.33 2.85 4.15
CA VAL A 149 -16.68 4.16 3.62
C VAL A 149 -16.05 4.28 2.25
N LEU A 150 -16.87 4.53 1.23
CA LEU A 150 -16.42 4.71 -0.14
C LEU A 150 -16.08 6.19 -0.34
N ASP A 151 -14.81 6.54 -0.20
CA ASP A 151 -14.35 7.93 -0.30
C ASP A 151 -14.62 8.52 -1.68
N ARG A 152 -14.37 7.71 -2.73
CA ARG A 152 -14.56 8.07 -4.14
C ARG A 152 -14.97 6.83 -4.92
N VAL A 153 -15.89 6.97 -5.86
CA VAL A 153 -16.40 5.89 -6.71
C VAL A 153 -16.39 6.37 -8.16
N SER A 154 -15.88 5.55 -9.07
CA SER A 154 -15.91 5.85 -10.51
C SER A 154 -17.33 5.71 -11.06
N ASP A 155 -17.67 6.49 -12.07
CA ASP A 155 -19.00 6.58 -12.66
C ASP A 155 -19.20 5.72 -13.92
N GLY A 156 -18.38 4.67 -14.08
CA GLY A 156 -18.50 3.73 -15.18
C GLY A 156 -19.76 2.86 -15.09
N ARG A 157 -20.27 2.44 -16.27
CA ARG A 157 -21.51 1.66 -16.38
C ARG A 157 -21.24 0.17 -16.27
N THR A 158 -20.27 -0.35 -17.02
CA THR A 158 -19.97 -1.80 -17.08
C THR A 158 -18.70 -2.17 -16.32
N SER A 159 -17.88 -1.19 -15.98
CA SER A 159 -16.66 -1.36 -15.20
C SER A 159 -16.38 -0.11 -14.40
N GLY A 160 -15.66 -0.24 -13.30
CA GLY A 160 -15.38 0.85 -12.41
C GLY A 160 -14.51 0.44 -11.24
N GLY A 161 -14.62 1.18 -10.16
CA GLY A 161 -13.92 0.93 -8.92
C GLY A 161 -14.20 2.02 -7.90
N PHE A 162 -13.61 1.86 -6.73
CA PHE A 162 -13.69 2.85 -5.68
C PHE A 162 -12.43 2.82 -4.83
N VAL A 163 -12.20 3.92 -4.12
CA VAL A 163 -11.22 3.99 -3.04
C VAL A 163 -11.99 4.06 -1.72
N PHE A 164 -11.45 3.42 -0.68
CA PHE A 164 -12.16 3.25 0.58
C PHE A 164 -11.25 3.39 1.79
N HIS A 165 -11.88 3.60 2.93
CA HIS A 165 -11.31 3.30 4.24
C HIS A 165 -12.26 2.45 5.07
N ARG A 166 -11.70 1.76 6.07
CA ARG A 166 -12.48 0.99 7.04
C ARG A 166 -12.90 1.88 8.19
N GLU A 167 -14.09 1.62 8.70
CA GLU A 167 -14.54 2.08 10.02
C GLU A 167 -15.02 0.88 10.84
N ALA A 168 -15.15 1.07 12.14
CA ALA A 168 -15.75 0.10 13.04
C ALA A 168 -17.06 0.66 13.59
N GLU A 169 -18.12 -0.14 13.55
CA GLU A 169 -19.48 0.24 13.97
C GLU A 169 -19.52 0.75 15.42
N ASP A 170 -18.72 0.14 16.29
CA ASP A 170 -18.65 0.46 17.72
C ASP A 170 -17.70 1.64 18.04
N ARG A 171 -16.95 2.13 17.06
CA ARG A 171 -15.93 3.18 17.20
C ARG A 171 -16.11 4.26 16.13
N PRO A 172 -17.16 5.08 16.22
CA PRO A 172 -17.46 6.10 15.23
C PRO A 172 -16.29 7.09 15.09
N GLY A 173 -15.90 7.36 13.83
CA GLY A 173 -14.78 8.24 13.48
C GLY A 173 -13.41 7.59 13.54
N ALA A 174 -13.30 6.31 13.93
CA ALA A 174 -12.04 5.59 13.84
C ALA A 174 -11.76 5.13 12.40
N VAL A 175 -10.73 5.73 11.79
CA VAL A 175 -10.30 5.38 10.44
C VAL A 175 -9.31 4.22 10.48
N GLY A 176 -9.67 3.14 9.80
CA GLY A 176 -8.86 1.94 9.63
C GLY A 176 -8.12 1.91 8.29
N LEU A 177 -7.76 0.69 7.88
CA LEU A 177 -6.99 0.41 6.69
C LEU A 177 -7.69 0.93 5.43
N ARG A 178 -6.93 1.60 4.58
CA ARG A 178 -7.41 2.15 3.32
C ARG A 178 -7.12 1.21 2.15
N GLY A 179 -7.88 1.34 1.08
CA GLY A 179 -7.71 0.52 -0.12
C GLY A 179 -8.35 1.09 -1.37
N THR A 180 -8.23 0.30 -2.44
CA THR A 180 -8.80 0.54 -3.76
C THR A 180 -9.29 -0.78 -4.33
N LEU A 181 -10.46 -0.76 -4.96
CA LEU A 181 -11.08 -1.90 -5.62
C LEU A 181 -11.41 -1.53 -7.06
N PHE A 182 -11.07 -2.41 -7.99
CA PHE A 182 -11.44 -2.40 -9.40
C PHE A 182 -12.48 -3.49 -9.65
N ALA A 183 -13.50 -3.23 -10.48
CA ALA A 183 -14.55 -4.17 -10.81
C ALA A 183 -14.98 -4.09 -12.29
N GLU A 184 -15.35 -5.23 -12.86
CA GLU A 184 -16.02 -5.37 -14.16
C GLU A 184 -17.28 -6.21 -14.00
N LEU A 185 -18.33 -5.82 -14.71
CA LEU A 185 -19.60 -6.53 -14.77
C LEU A 185 -19.69 -7.43 -16.01
N ASP A 186 -20.47 -8.50 -15.92
CA ASP A 186 -20.93 -9.26 -17.09
C ASP A 186 -22.10 -8.56 -17.82
N ALA A 187 -22.70 -9.23 -18.80
CA ALA A 187 -23.80 -8.69 -19.58
C ALA A 187 -25.11 -8.56 -18.76
N GLU A 188 -25.23 -9.34 -17.69
CA GLU A 188 -26.34 -9.36 -16.75
C GLU A 188 -26.19 -8.31 -15.64
N GLY A 189 -25.03 -7.65 -15.55
CA GLY A 189 -24.73 -6.63 -14.55
C GLY A 189 -24.21 -7.19 -13.23
N LEU A 190 -23.73 -8.44 -13.21
CA LEU A 190 -23.13 -9.08 -12.03
C LEU A 190 -21.60 -8.91 -12.06
N LEU A 191 -20.97 -8.87 -10.88
CA LEU A 191 -19.51 -8.80 -10.74
C LEU A 191 -18.86 -10.03 -11.37
N ARG A 192 -18.11 -9.82 -12.45
CA ARG A 192 -17.39 -10.89 -13.16
C ARG A 192 -15.90 -10.90 -12.84
N TYR A 193 -15.31 -9.72 -12.64
CA TYR A 193 -13.91 -9.61 -12.26
C TYR A 193 -13.76 -8.52 -11.22
N VAL A 194 -13.03 -8.83 -10.15
CA VAL A 194 -12.66 -7.87 -9.12
C VAL A 194 -11.17 -7.98 -8.86
N ARG A 195 -10.48 -6.85 -8.74
CA ARG A 195 -9.15 -6.79 -8.15
C ARG A 195 -9.14 -5.76 -7.04
N GLU A 196 -8.60 -6.10 -5.90
CA GLU A 196 -8.53 -5.17 -4.77
C GLU A 196 -7.16 -5.16 -4.08
N GLY A 197 -6.82 -4.01 -3.54
CA GLY A 197 -5.60 -3.75 -2.79
C GLY A 197 -5.88 -2.95 -1.53
N CYS A 198 -5.01 -3.11 -0.53
CA CYS A 198 -5.03 -2.24 0.64
C CYS A 198 -3.63 -1.70 0.87
N GLU A 199 -3.54 -0.53 1.49
CA GLU A 199 -2.26 0.11 1.76
C GLU A 199 -1.31 -0.80 2.55
N PRO A 200 0.00 -0.74 2.30
CA PRO A 200 0.98 -1.35 3.17
C PRO A 200 0.90 -0.73 4.57
N ILE A 201 0.79 -1.57 5.60
CA ILE A 201 0.86 -1.12 7.00
C ILE A 201 2.19 -0.41 7.29
N ILE A 202 3.27 -0.95 6.71
CA ILE A 202 4.59 -0.34 6.76
C ILE A 202 4.86 0.23 5.38
N LYS A 203 4.92 1.56 5.32
CA LYS A 203 5.12 2.32 4.09
C LYS A 203 6.62 2.52 3.83
N PRO A 204 7.17 2.04 2.69
CA PRO A 204 8.60 2.08 2.41
C PRO A 204 9.15 3.48 2.10
N GLY A 205 8.31 4.42 1.67
CA GLY A 205 8.68 5.78 1.29
C GLY A 205 9.76 5.80 0.20
N GLU A 206 10.74 6.68 0.38
CA GLU A 206 11.89 6.86 -0.52
C GLU A 206 12.75 5.59 -0.71
N ALA A 207 12.60 4.58 0.16
CA ALA A 207 13.35 3.33 0.02
C ALA A 207 13.01 2.58 -1.28
N THR A 208 11.76 2.67 -1.76
CA THR A 208 11.36 2.06 -3.04
C THR A 208 12.09 2.72 -4.21
N GLU A 209 12.18 4.04 -4.20
CA GLU A 209 12.90 4.82 -5.21
C GLU A 209 14.39 4.46 -5.22
N ALA A 210 15.03 4.40 -4.05
CA ALA A 210 16.43 4.03 -3.92
C ALA A 210 16.72 2.62 -4.46
N LEU A 211 15.83 1.66 -4.19
CA LEU A 211 15.94 0.29 -4.69
C LEU A 211 15.85 0.23 -6.23
N LEU A 212 14.88 0.91 -6.83
CA LEU A 212 14.69 0.94 -8.29
C LEU A 212 15.87 1.64 -9.00
N LYS A 213 16.39 2.72 -8.42
CA LYS A 213 17.59 3.41 -8.93
C LYS A 213 18.83 2.52 -8.83
N ALA A 214 18.99 1.77 -7.74
CA ALA A 214 20.08 0.83 -7.59
C ALA A 214 19.98 -0.34 -8.59
N ALA A 215 18.78 -0.90 -8.79
CA ALA A 215 18.53 -1.99 -9.74
C ALA A 215 18.83 -1.61 -11.20
N THR A 216 18.81 -0.31 -11.52
CA THR A 216 19.05 0.23 -12.86
C THR A 216 20.39 0.97 -12.99
N ALA A 217 21.21 1.04 -11.92
CA ALA A 217 22.39 1.90 -11.83
C ALA A 217 23.50 1.58 -12.85
N ASN A 218 23.56 0.35 -13.35
CA ASN A 218 24.56 -0.10 -14.33
C ASN A 218 24.06 -0.02 -15.79
N MET A 219 22.91 0.61 -16.03
CA MET A 219 22.37 0.79 -17.36
C MET A 219 22.72 2.17 -17.92
N ASP A 220 23.32 2.20 -19.10
CA ASP A 220 23.35 3.41 -19.90
C ASP A 220 21.90 3.82 -20.17
N ARG A 221 21.52 5.07 -19.87
CA ARG A 221 20.21 5.60 -20.26
C ARG A 221 20.12 5.47 -21.78
N PRO A 222 19.33 4.55 -22.35
CA PRO A 222 19.15 4.53 -23.79
C PRO A 222 18.55 5.88 -24.13
N ARG A 223 19.09 6.58 -25.13
CA ARG A 223 18.48 7.82 -25.61
C ARG A 223 17.07 7.45 -26.06
N LYS A 224 16.03 7.88 -25.29
CA LYS A 224 14.63 7.64 -25.65
C LYS A 224 14.47 8.11 -27.11
N PRO A 225 13.95 7.27 -28.02
CA PRO A 225 13.69 7.72 -29.38
C PRO A 225 12.77 8.95 -29.34
N PRO A 226 12.85 9.84 -30.34
CA PRO A 226 12.02 11.03 -30.36
C PRO A 226 10.54 10.64 -30.22
N PRO A 227 9.74 11.42 -29.47
CA PRO A 227 8.36 11.05 -29.24
C PRO A 227 7.58 10.94 -30.55
N THR A 228 6.73 9.91 -30.68
CA THR A 228 5.98 9.63 -31.93
C THR A 228 4.46 9.70 -31.76
N PHE A 229 3.97 10.11 -30.59
CA PHE A 229 2.54 10.29 -30.34
C PHE A 229 2.02 11.63 -30.89
N THR A 230 0.70 11.71 -31.08
CA THR A 230 0.02 12.99 -31.37
C THR A 230 -0.53 13.58 -30.06
N PRO A 231 -0.18 14.82 -29.70
CA PRO A 231 -0.74 15.47 -28.50
C PRO A 231 -2.27 15.55 -28.54
N ALA A 232 -2.94 15.15 -27.47
CA ALA A 232 -4.41 15.20 -27.33
C ALA A 232 -4.82 15.66 -25.94
N THR A 233 -5.90 16.43 -25.80
CA THR A 233 -6.37 16.93 -24.49
C THR A 233 -7.73 16.32 -24.16
N PRO A 234 -7.79 15.01 -23.87
CA PRO A 234 -9.02 14.41 -23.37
C PRO A 234 -9.37 15.05 -22.02
N THR A 235 -10.67 15.12 -21.73
CA THR A 235 -11.21 15.73 -20.51
C THR A 235 -11.93 14.72 -19.61
N THR A 236 -12.19 13.50 -20.11
CA THR A 236 -12.73 12.41 -19.28
C THR A 236 -11.60 11.66 -18.58
N ALA A 237 -11.85 11.17 -17.38
CA ALA A 237 -10.87 10.42 -16.58
C ALA A 237 -10.33 9.20 -17.35
N SER A 238 -11.22 8.37 -17.90
CA SER A 238 -10.82 7.22 -18.72
C SER A 238 -10.09 7.63 -20.01
N GLY A 239 -10.50 8.72 -20.65
CA GLY A 239 -9.83 9.26 -21.85
C GLY A 239 -8.41 9.72 -21.56
N ILE A 240 -8.18 10.38 -20.42
CA ILE A 240 -6.85 10.81 -19.96
C ILE A 240 -5.96 9.60 -19.68
N VAL A 241 -6.44 8.61 -18.92
CA VAL A 241 -5.66 7.42 -18.57
C VAL A 241 -5.27 6.64 -19.82
N ARG A 242 -6.21 6.38 -20.75
CA ARG A 242 -5.91 5.70 -22.01
C ARG A 242 -4.90 6.49 -22.85
N TYR A 243 -5.12 7.79 -22.98
CA TYR A 243 -4.19 8.65 -23.71
C TYR A 243 -2.78 8.60 -23.13
N LEU A 244 -2.63 8.77 -21.81
CA LEU A 244 -1.31 8.80 -21.18
C LEU A 244 -0.61 7.45 -21.27
N TRP A 245 -1.29 6.37 -20.88
CA TRP A 245 -0.64 5.08 -20.66
C TRP A 245 -0.67 4.14 -21.86
N GLU A 246 -1.62 4.29 -22.79
CA GLU A 246 -1.74 3.43 -23.98
C GLU A 246 -1.16 4.11 -25.25
N GLU A 247 -1.08 5.44 -25.28
CA GLU A 247 -0.63 6.18 -26.47
C GLU A 247 0.62 7.05 -26.22
N ALA A 248 0.60 7.96 -25.25
CA ALA A 248 1.63 8.98 -25.08
C ALA A 248 2.94 8.42 -24.50
N TYR A 249 2.90 7.83 -23.30
CA TYR A 249 4.09 7.29 -22.63
C TYR A 249 4.77 6.15 -23.41
N PRO A 250 4.03 5.15 -23.95
CA PRO A 250 4.63 4.11 -24.79
C PRO A 250 5.36 4.64 -26.03
N ARG A 251 4.98 5.84 -26.51
CA ARG A 251 5.58 6.50 -27.67
C ARG A 251 6.52 7.64 -27.29
N GLY A 252 7.05 7.63 -26.07
CA GLY A 252 8.15 8.50 -25.65
C GLY A 252 7.74 9.84 -25.02
N ALA A 253 6.49 9.99 -24.58
CA ALA A 253 6.12 11.15 -23.76
C ALA A 253 6.96 11.23 -22.48
N THR A 254 7.20 12.45 -22.02
CA THR A 254 7.88 12.73 -20.74
C THR A 254 6.84 13.05 -19.66
N PRO A 255 7.21 13.06 -18.37
CA PRO A 255 6.32 13.50 -17.29
C PRO A 255 5.59 14.82 -17.55
N SER A 256 6.22 15.76 -18.30
CA SER A 256 5.60 17.04 -18.66
C SER A 256 4.28 16.91 -19.43
N GLU A 257 4.13 15.84 -20.20
CA GLU A 257 2.91 15.56 -20.96
C GLU A 257 1.75 15.16 -20.04
N GLY A 258 2.01 14.34 -19.02
CA GLY A 258 1.04 14.04 -17.96
C GLY A 258 0.68 15.28 -17.14
N LEU A 259 1.71 16.01 -16.70
CA LEU A 259 1.53 17.19 -15.84
C LEU A 259 0.67 18.28 -16.47
N ARG A 260 0.63 18.43 -17.81
CA ARG A 260 -0.26 19.41 -18.46
C ARG A 260 -1.75 19.05 -18.34
N LEU A 261 -2.06 17.77 -18.12
CA LEU A 261 -3.42 17.26 -17.91
C LEU A 261 -3.82 17.28 -16.43
N PHE A 262 -2.89 17.59 -15.52
CA PHE A 262 -3.16 17.62 -14.09
C PHE A 262 -3.56 19.03 -13.64
N SER A 263 -4.50 19.06 -12.71
CA SER A 263 -4.95 20.26 -12.01
C SER A 263 -3.82 20.85 -11.18
N ASP A 264 -3.82 22.15 -10.95
CA ASP A 264 -2.80 22.78 -10.11
C ASP A 264 -2.96 22.37 -8.62
N ALA A 265 -4.18 21.99 -8.23
CA ALA A 265 -4.56 21.51 -6.91
C ALA A 265 -4.56 19.97 -6.78
N ILE A 266 -3.90 19.25 -7.70
CA ILE A 266 -3.79 17.77 -7.68
C ILE A 266 -3.38 17.22 -6.31
N GLU A 267 -4.10 16.22 -5.82
CA GLU A 267 -3.71 15.39 -4.69
C GLU A 267 -3.30 14.01 -5.19
N TYR A 268 -2.06 13.60 -4.92
CA TYR A 268 -1.53 12.29 -5.32
C TYR A 268 -1.21 11.47 -4.07
N GLU A 269 -2.00 10.42 -3.85
CA GLU A 269 -1.78 9.42 -2.82
C GLU A 269 -1.06 8.19 -3.37
N ASP A 270 0.25 8.16 -3.24
CA ASP A 270 1.01 6.91 -3.42
C ASP A 270 1.11 6.21 -2.05
N PHE A 271 0.54 5.01 -1.92
CA PHE A 271 0.52 4.28 -0.65
C PHE A 271 1.88 3.72 -0.21
N ASN A 272 2.94 3.91 -0.99
CA ASN A 272 4.30 3.79 -0.51
C ASN A 272 4.69 4.92 0.45
N TYR A 273 4.00 6.07 0.42
CA TYR A 273 4.30 7.26 1.22
C TYR A 273 3.23 7.51 2.28
N ARG A 274 3.65 8.07 3.42
CA ARG A 274 2.73 8.38 4.54
C ARG A 274 1.74 9.46 4.18
N GLU A 275 2.26 10.58 3.68
CA GLU A 275 1.49 11.76 3.32
C GLU A 275 1.27 11.83 1.80
N PRO A 276 0.14 12.40 1.34
CA PRO A 276 -0.08 12.69 -0.07
C PRO A 276 0.88 13.77 -0.58
N PHE A 277 1.18 13.72 -1.88
CA PHE A 277 1.79 14.84 -2.59
C PHE A 277 0.69 15.81 -3.04
N VAL A 278 0.67 17.00 -2.44
CA VAL A 278 -0.37 18.01 -2.71
C VAL A 278 0.19 19.14 -3.57
N GLY A 279 -0.54 19.44 -4.65
CA GLY A 279 -0.22 20.47 -5.61
C GLY A 279 0.77 20.01 -6.68
N LYS A 280 0.66 20.64 -7.85
CA LYS A 280 1.40 20.26 -9.07
C LYS A 280 2.92 20.34 -8.94
N GLY A 281 3.43 21.20 -8.05
CA GLY A 281 4.86 21.27 -7.75
C GLY A 281 5.39 20.02 -7.06
N ALA A 282 4.69 19.53 -6.03
CA ALA A 282 5.06 18.32 -5.31
C ALA A 282 4.94 17.08 -6.20
N VAL A 283 3.84 16.99 -6.95
CA VAL A 283 3.61 15.89 -7.91
C VAL A 283 4.66 15.88 -9.02
N ARG A 284 5.06 17.05 -9.54
CA ARG A 284 6.15 17.13 -10.52
C ARG A 284 7.45 16.55 -9.96
N ALA A 285 7.86 16.99 -8.77
CA ALA A 285 9.10 16.52 -8.15
C ALA A 285 9.08 14.99 -7.96
N PHE A 286 7.93 14.46 -7.53
CA PHE A 286 7.71 13.02 -7.40
C PHE A 286 7.82 12.29 -8.76
N VAL A 287 7.01 12.66 -9.76
CA VAL A 287 7.00 11.96 -11.05
C VAL A 287 8.35 12.05 -11.78
N GLU A 288 9.05 13.19 -11.70
CA GLU A 288 10.38 13.35 -12.28
C GLU A 288 11.44 12.46 -11.58
N ALA A 289 11.31 12.22 -10.27
CA ALA A 289 12.20 11.31 -9.54
C ALA A 289 12.02 9.84 -9.95
N PHE A 290 10.81 9.48 -10.43
CA PHE A 290 10.43 8.14 -10.89
C PHE A 290 10.56 7.93 -12.42
N ASP A 291 11.05 8.91 -13.19
CA ASP A 291 11.43 8.71 -14.60
C ASP A 291 12.75 7.93 -14.71
N ILE A 292 12.66 6.64 -14.39
CA ILE A 292 13.79 5.70 -14.33
C ILE A 292 13.85 4.91 -15.64
N PRO A 293 15.00 4.89 -16.35
CA PRO A 293 15.16 4.08 -17.56
C PRO A 293 14.99 2.58 -17.30
N GLY A 294 14.38 1.87 -18.26
CA GLY A 294 14.19 0.41 -18.19
C GLY A 294 12.97 -0.02 -17.36
N ILE A 295 12.13 0.94 -16.95
CA ILE A 295 10.88 0.70 -16.24
C ILE A 295 9.72 1.15 -17.13
N ASP A 296 8.87 0.21 -17.52
CA ASP A 296 7.65 0.48 -18.29
C ASP A 296 6.43 0.24 -17.41
N PHE A 297 5.54 1.23 -17.33
CA PHE A 297 4.25 1.07 -16.68
C PHE A 297 3.23 0.62 -17.72
N VAL A 298 2.64 -0.55 -17.51
CA VAL A 298 1.75 -1.21 -18.47
C VAL A 298 0.36 -1.36 -17.86
N PRO A 299 -0.65 -0.61 -18.34
CA PRO A 299 -2.03 -0.84 -17.92
C PRO A 299 -2.47 -2.23 -18.39
N GLN A 300 -3.16 -2.96 -17.51
CA GLN A 300 -3.73 -4.28 -17.81
C GLN A 300 -5.23 -4.18 -18.10
N ARG A 301 -5.96 -3.44 -17.26
CA ARG A 301 -7.42 -3.23 -17.39
C ARG A 301 -7.72 -1.79 -17.02
N VAL A 302 -8.49 -1.09 -17.83
CA VAL A 302 -8.88 0.31 -17.61
C VAL A 302 -10.40 0.39 -17.65
N SER A 303 -11.01 0.84 -16.55
CA SER A 303 -12.46 0.96 -16.47
C SER A 303 -13.01 2.06 -17.38
N GLU A 304 -14.32 2.03 -17.55
CA GLU A 304 -15.09 3.20 -17.98
C GLU A 304 -15.05 4.31 -16.91
N GLY A 305 -15.56 5.48 -17.27
CA GLY A 305 -15.81 6.59 -16.35
C GLY A 305 -15.45 7.94 -16.96
N GLU A 306 -16.35 8.91 -16.78
CA GLU A 306 -16.17 10.29 -17.23
C GLU A 306 -15.45 11.11 -16.17
N ARG A 307 -15.90 11.02 -14.91
CA ARG A 307 -15.36 11.80 -13.79
C ARG A 307 -14.25 11.09 -13.04
N ALA A 308 -14.30 9.76 -12.98
CA ALA A 308 -13.25 8.98 -12.35
C ALA A 308 -13.07 7.63 -13.03
N VAL A 309 -11.86 7.09 -12.96
CA VAL A 309 -11.47 5.82 -13.59
C VAL A 309 -10.62 5.02 -12.63
N CYS A 310 -10.83 3.70 -12.61
CA CYS A 310 -9.98 2.76 -11.90
C CYS A 310 -9.30 1.84 -12.92
N PHE A 311 -8.03 1.54 -12.70
CA PHE A 311 -7.29 0.67 -13.60
C PHE A 311 -6.24 -0.14 -12.87
N THR A 312 -5.96 -1.31 -13.41
CA THR A 312 -4.93 -2.23 -12.91
C THR A 312 -3.72 -2.17 -13.81
N TRP A 313 -2.54 -2.38 -13.24
CA TRP A 313 -1.29 -2.21 -13.97
C TRP A 313 -0.23 -3.19 -13.50
N LYS A 314 0.78 -3.38 -14.35
CA LYS A 314 2.06 -3.97 -13.99
C LYS A 314 3.19 -3.07 -14.42
N VAL A 315 4.27 -3.10 -13.66
CA VAL A 315 5.55 -2.51 -14.03
C VAL A 315 6.37 -3.61 -14.68
N VAL A 316 6.92 -3.34 -15.86
CA VAL A 316 7.90 -4.18 -16.52
C VAL A 316 9.27 -3.57 -16.28
N VAL A 317 10.16 -4.32 -15.63
CA VAL A 317 11.53 -3.89 -15.35
C VAL A 317 12.46 -4.70 -16.23
N ASN A 318 13.18 -4.04 -17.14
CA ASN A 318 14.11 -4.68 -18.07
C ASN A 318 13.48 -5.82 -18.90
N GLY A 319 12.24 -5.61 -19.36
CA GLY A 319 11.48 -6.61 -20.12
C GLY A 319 10.97 -7.79 -19.30
N GLN A 320 11.15 -7.79 -17.97
CA GLN A 320 10.61 -8.79 -17.07
C GLN A 320 9.44 -8.23 -16.27
N ASP A 321 8.46 -9.09 -15.97
CA ASP A 321 7.32 -8.72 -15.15
C ASP A 321 7.79 -8.36 -13.73
N GLY A 322 7.48 -7.14 -13.31
CA GLY A 322 7.77 -6.58 -12.00
C GLY A 322 6.51 -6.41 -11.15
N PRO A 323 6.52 -5.45 -10.21
CA PRO A 323 5.38 -5.17 -9.34
C PRO A 323 4.10 -4.87 -10.12
N SER A 324 2.94 -5.19 -9.56
CA SER A 324 1.63 -4.82 -10.09
C SER A 324 0.89 -3.94 -9.09
N GLY A 325 -0.26 -3.40 -9.48
CA GLY A 325 -1.05 -2.58 -8.59
C GLY A 325 -2.38 -2.13 -9.20
N ILE A 326 -3.00 -1.20 -8.50
CA ILE A 326 -4.27 -0.55 -8.87
C ILE A 326 -4.10 0.94 -8.70
N SER A 327 -4.64 1.70 -9.64
CA SER A 327 -4.71 3.14 -9.61
C SER A 327 -6.14 3.62 -9.73
N PHE A 328 -6.43 4.76 -9.11
CA PHE A 328 -7.71 5.46 -9.23
C PHE A 328 -7.45 6.93 -9.53
N TYR A 329 -8.04 7.44 -10.61
CA TYR A 329 -7.90 8.83 -11.04
C TYR A 329 -9.26 9.50 -11.02
N GLU A 330 -9.31 10.76 -10.59
CA GLU A 330 -10.49 11.63 -10.69
C GLU A 330 -10.12 12.91 -11.44
N VAL A 331 -11.06 13.45 -12.21
CA VAL A 331 -10.93 14.76 -12.85
C VAL A 331 -11.83 15.80 -12.20
N ASP A 332 -11.37 17.05 -12.18
CA ASP A 332 -12.19 18.19 -11.79
C ASP A 332 -13.16 18.63 -12.91
N THR A 333 -13.90 19.71 -12.66
CA THR A 333 -14.89 20.26 -13.59
C THR A 333 -14.27 20.78 -14.90
N ASP A 334 -12.96 21.05 -14.92
CA ASP A 334 -12.23 21.47 -16.11
C ASP A 334 -11.67 20.28 -16.91
N GLY A 335 -11.95 19.05 -16.46
CA GLY A 335 -11.44 17.82 -17.05
C GLY A 335 -9.95 17.64 -16.80
N LYS A 336 -9.41 18.18 -15.71
CA LYS A 336 -8.02 17.98 -15.28
C LYS A 336 -7.95 16.98 -14.15
N VAL A 337 -6.94 16.11 -14.16
CA VAL A 337 -6.74 15.14 -13.08
C VAL A 337 -6.49 15.90 -11.78
N CYS A 338 -7.37 15.72 -10.80
CA CYS A 338 -7.36 16.42 -9.51
C CYS A 338 -7.09 15.48 -8.33
N PHE A 339 -7.24 14.16 -8.52
CA PHE A 339 -6.90 13.16 -7.52
C PHE A 339 -6.32 11.91 -8.17
N ILE A 340 -5.28 11.36 -7.56
CA ILE A 340 -4.69 10.05 -7.91
C ILE A 340 -4.52 9.25 -6.62
N ARG A 341 -4.90 7.98 -6.63
CA ARG A 341 -4.49 7.00 -5.61
C ARG A 341 -3.84 5.79 -6.26
N ASP A 342 -2.62 5.47 -5.84
CA ASP A 342 -1.85 4.32 -6.30
C ASP A 342 -1.60 3.33 -5.16
N ILE A 343 -1.93 2.06 -5.42
CA ILE A 343 -1.71 0.95 -4.49
C ILE A 343 -0.86 -0.12 -5.17
N PRO A 344 0.41 -0.30 -4.76
CA PRO A 344 1.20 -1.43 -5.22
C PRO A 344 0.71 -2.73 -4.56
N ALA A 345 0.75 -3.81 -5.31
CA ALA A 345 0.63 -5.16 -4.80
C ALA A 345 1.82 -5.48 -3.87
N PRO A 346 1.60 -6.28 -2.81
CA PRO A 346 2.68 -6.85 -2.03
C PRO A 346 3.66 -7.64 -2.91
N SER A 347 4.95 -7.53 -2.61
CA SER A 347 6.00 -8.32 -3.25
C SER A 347 6.80 -9.10 -2.19
N PRO A 348 6.84 -10.44 -2.25
CA PRO A 348 6.09 -11.30 -3.16
C PRO A 348 4.57 -11.23 -2.92
N ARG A 349 3.78 -11.66 -3.91
CA ARG A 349 2.32 -11.67 -3.80
C ARG A 349 1.85 -12.43 -2.55
N GLY A 350 0.81 -11.92 -1.90
CA GLY A 350 0.28 -12.53 -0.67
C GLY A 350 1.13 -12.30 0.59
N PHE A 351 2.30 -11.68 0.44
CA PHE A 351 3.23 -11.47 1.55
C PHE A 351 2.88 -10.20 2.34
N ARG A 352 1.97 -10.32 3.31
CA ARG A 352 1.54 -9.20 4.21
C ARG A 352 1.69 -9.53 5.70
N PRO A 353 2.91 -9.71 6.22
CA PRO A 353 3.14 -10.05 7.63
C PRO A 353 2.56 -9.01 8.61
N ALA A 354 2.87 -7.73 8.40
CA ALA A 354 2.32 -6.65 9.22
C ALA A 354 0.81 -6.51 9.05
N GLY A 355 0.28 -6.77 7.84
CA GLY A 355 -1.16 -6.78 7.59
C GLY A 355 -1.89 -7.91 8.30
N ALA A 356 -1.29 -9.11 8.36
CA ALA A 356 -1.83 -10.24 9.12
C ALA A 356 -1.84 -9.96 10.63
N LEU A 357 -0.76 -9.37 11.15
CA LEU A 357 -0.71 -8.95 12.55
C LEU A 357 -1.73 -7.86 12.86
N ALA A 358 -1.87 -6.85 11.99
CA ALA A 358 -2.87 -5.80 12.15
C ALA A 358 -4.29 -6.37 12.13
N ALA A 359 -4.57 -7.37 11.28
CA ALA A 359 -5.84 -8.08 11.28
C ALA A 359 -6.08 -8.93 12.54
N ALA A 360 -5.02 -9.44 13.18
CA ALA A 360 -5.14 -10.17 14.44
C ALA A 360 -5.37 -9.23 15.64
N VAL A 361 -4.70 -8.07 15.65
CA VAL A 361 -4.77 -7.08 16.74
C VAL A 361 -6.06 -6.26 16.68
N ASP A 362 -6.42 -5.77 15.50
CA ASP A 362 -7.63 -5.00 15.27
C ASP A 362 -8.38 -5.54 14.04
N PRO A 363 -9.20 -6.59 14.18
CA PRO A 363 -9.78 -7.28 13.03
C PRO A 363 -10.71 -6.43 12.17
N GLU A 364 -11.38 -5.44 12.76
CA GLU A 364 -12.29 -4.52 12.06
C GLU A 364 -11.51 -3.45 11.30
N LEU A 365 -10.66 -2.69 12.01
CA LEU A 365 -9.92 -1.56 11.42
C LEU A 365 -8.67 -2.01 10.65
N ARG A 366 -8.07 -3.15 10.99
CA ARG A 366 -6.82 -3.68 10.44
C ARG A 366 -5.66 -2.68 10.48
N THR A 367 -5.54 -1.95 11.59
CA THR A 367 -4.45 -1.00 11.87
C THR A 367 -3.88 -1.24 13.26
N PHE A 368 -2.71 -0.65 13.53
CA PHE A 368 -2.16 -0.61 14.88
C PHE A 368 -2.69 0.62 15.60
N SER A 369 -3.79 0.46 16.34
CA SER A 369 -4.31 1.52 17.20
C SER A 369 -3.49 1.58 18.51
N PRO A 370 -3.06 2.77 18.98
CA PRO A 370 -2.24 2.91 20.19
C PRO A 370 -2.84 2.23 21.43
N GLY A 371 -4.17 2.24 21.56
CA GLY A 371 -4.88 1.61 22.67
C GLY A 371 -4.85 0.08 22.70
N LYS A 372 -4.70 -0.59 21.53
CA LYS A 372 -4.62 -2.07 21.47
C LYS A 372 -3.18 -2.59 21.53
N LEU A 373 -2.21 -1.82 21.04
CA LEU A 373 -0.77 -2.15 21.22
C LEU A 373 -0.38 -2.21 22.70
N ALA A 374 -0.89 -1.28 23.52
CA ALA A 374 -0.63 -1.25 24.97
C ALA A 374 -1.24 -2.44 25.74
N GLY A 375 -2.38 -3.00 25.28
CA GLY A 375 -3.03 -4.15 25.90
C GLY A 375 -2.50 -5.51 25.42
N ALA A 376 -1.83 -5.55 24.26
CA ALA A 376 -1.35 -6.77 23.60
C ALA A 376 0.13 -7.08 23.89
N ALA A 377 0.78 -6.27 24.73
CA ALA A 377 2.22 -6.03 24.75
C ALA A 377 3.15 -7.20 25.14
N LEU A 378 2.65 -8.38 25.55
CA LEU A 378 3.52 -9.52 25.88
C LEU A 378 3.15 -10.83 25.16
N GLY A 379 1.86 -11.13 25.00
CA GLY A 379 1.41 -12.40 24.42
C GLY A 379 1.26 -12.42 22.89
N VAL A 380 0.85 -11.29 22.29
CA VAL A 380 0.54 -11.22 20.84
C VAL A 380 1.78 -10.79 20.04
N ALA A 381 2.64 -9.94 20.61
CA ALA A 381 3.91 -9.55 19.99
C ALA A 381 4.87 -10.76 19.83
N SER A 382 4.92 -11.65 20.82
CA SER A 382 5.72 -12.88 20.78
C SER A 382 5.15 -13.94 19.82
N ALA A 383 3.83 -14.12 19.78
CA ALA A 383 3.17 -15.00 18.82
C ALA A 383 3.30 -14.48 17.36
N GLY A 384 3.17 -13.16 17.17
CA GLY A 384 3.35 -12.51 15.87
C GLY A 384 4.79 -12.61 15.37
N MET A 385 5.79 -12.32 16.21
CA MET A 385 7.20 -12.43 15.83
C MET A 385 7.64 -13.87 15.54
N GLY A 386 7.07 -14.88 16.25
CA GLY A 386 7.29 -16.29 15.95
C GLY A 386 6.85 -16.68 14.52
N LEU A 387 5.74 -16.12 14.03
CA LEU A 387 5.28 -16.29 12.64
C LEU A 387 6.17 -15.57 11.61
N LEU A 388 6.82 -14.47 12.01
CA LEU A 388 7.71 -13.68 11.16
C LEU A 388 9.16 -14.16 11.16
N ALA A 389 9.54 -15.00 12.12
CA ALA A 389 10.91 -15.48 12.25
C ALA A 389 11.44 -16.08 10.94
N PRO A 390 10.77 -17.06 10.27
CA PRO A 390 11.27 -17.63 9.00
C PRO A 390 11.54 -16.58 7.91
N PHE A 391 10.75 -15.50 7.87
CA PHE A 391 10.94 -14.40 6.93
C PHE A 391 12.19 -13.57 7.26
N PHE A 392 12.36 -13.14 8.52
CA PHE A 392 13.55 -12.41 8.92
C PHE A 392 14.81 -13.25 8.73
N ARG A 393 14.70 -14.58 8.85
CA ARG A 393 15.79 -15.51 8.54
C ARG A 393 16.18 -15.44 7.06
N TRP A 394 15.23 -15.74 6.18
CA TRP A 394 15.42 -15.70 4.73
C TRP A 394 15.93 -14.34 4.24
N GLN A 395 15.33 -13.26 4.74
CA GLN A 395 15.69 -11.91 4.36
C GLN A 395 17.11 -11.53 4.81
N ALA A 396 17.52 -11.88 6.02
CA ALA A 396 18.86 -11.58 6.51
C ALA A 396 19.92 -12.31 5.65
N GLU A 397 19.67 -13.57 5.31
CA GLU A 397 20.56 -14.34 4.41
C GLU A 397 20.62 -13.74 3.01
N TRP A 398 19.46 -13.38 2.44
CA TRP A 398 19.37 -12.75 1.13
C TRP A 398 20.05 -11.38 1.11
N GLN A 399 19.77 -10.50 2.07
CA GLN A 399 20.39 -9.17 2.16
C GLN A 399 21.91 -9.28 2.34
N ALA A 400 22.39 -10.21 3.17
CA ALA A 400 23.82 -10.45 3.32
C ALA A 400 24.47 -10.96 2.02
N GLY A 401 23.76 -11.73 1.19
CA GLY A 401 24.25 -12.21 -0.10
C GLY A 401 24.11 -11.20 -1.25
N ALA A 402 23.10 -10.33 -1.21
CA ALA A 402 22.79 -9.37 -2.28
C ALA A 402 23.49 -8.02 -2.08
N LEU A 403 23.63 -7.57 -0.82
CA LEU A 403 24.24 -6.28 -0.46
C LEU A 403 25.66 -6.43 0.09
N GLY A 404 26.09 -7.65 0.41
CA GLY A 404 27.41 -7.94 0.96
C GLY A 404 28.14 -9.04 0.20
N GLY A 405 29.41 -9.26 0.57
CA GLY A 405 30.24 -10.36 0.09
C GLY A 405 30.92 -11.15 1.20
N GLU A 406 31.77 -12.10 0.84
CA GLU A 406 32.51 -12.95 1.80
C GLU A 406 33.39 -12.13 2.77
N GLY A 407 33.94 -11.01 2.31
CA GLY A 407 34.69 -10.06 3.15
C GLY A 407 33.83 -9.34 4.19
N ASP A 408 32.57 -9.03 3.87
CA ASP A 408 31.64 -8.38 4.80
C ASP A 408 31.16 -9.36 5.88
N ARG A 409 30.95 -10.63 5.53
CA ARG A 409 30.65 -11.70 6.50
C ARG A 409 31.79 -11.92 7.48
N THR A 410 33.03 -11.94 6.98
CA THR A 410 34.22 -12.05 7.84
C THR A 410 34.32 -10.88 8.81
N THR A 411 34.04 -9.66 8.33
CA THR A 411 34.04 -8.44 9.14
C THR A 411 32.92 -8.46 10.18
N ALA A 412 31.71 -8.89 9.80
CA ALA A 412 30.57 -9.02 10.70
C ALA A 412 30.79 -10.05 11.81
N ALA A 413 31.38 -11.20 11.48
CA ALA A 413 31.76 -12.23 12.44
C ALA A 413 32.75 -11.69 13.48
N ALA A 414 33.83 -11.03 13.01
CA ALA A 414 34.83 -10.41 13.88
C ALA A 414 34.23 -9.30 14.77
N GLN A 415 33.29 -8.51 14.23
CA GLN A 415 32.58 -7.50 15.00
C GLN A 415 31.77 -8.15 16.13
N LEU A 416 31.00 -9.20 15.86
CA LEU A 416 30.24 -9.90 16.90
C LEU A 416 31.15 -10.51 17.97
N ASP A 417 32.25 -11.13 17.57
CA ASP A 417 33.21 -11.75 18.51
C ASP A 417 33.86 -10.72 19.45
N ALA A 418 34.12 -9.50 18.96
CA ALA A 418 34.68 -8.42 19.77
C ALA A 418 33.64 -7.75 20.68
N GLU A 419 32.40 -7.64 20.22
CA GLU A 419 31.38 -6.79 20.83
C GLU A 419 30.55 -7.48 21.91
N VAL A 420 30.18 -8.75 21.72
CA VAL A 420 29.21 -9.48 22.56
C VAL A 420 29.62 -9.56 24.04
N GLY A 421 30.92 -9.59 24.34
CA GLY A 421 31.47 -9.60 25.70
C GLY A 421 32.02 -8.27 26.19
N SER A 422 31.83 -7.18 25.46
CA SER A 422 32.48 -5.89 25.74
C SER A 422 31.84 -5.10 26.89
N ALA A 423 30.63 -5.48 27.33
CA ALA A 423 29.90 -4.89 28.44
C ALA A 423 29.03 -5.94 29.15
N PRO A 424 28.56 -5.68 30.39
CA PRO A 424 27.66 -6.59 31.10
C PRO A 424 26.39 -6.92 30.29
N VAL A 425 25.86 -5.93 29.58
CA VAL A 425 24.77 -6.07 28.61
C VAL A 425 25.17 -5.43 27.29
N VAL A 426 24.91 -6.09 26.16
CA VAL A 426 25.13 -5.54 24.81
C VAL A 426 23.84 -5.69 24.02
N ILE A 427 23.36 -4.60 23.42
CA ILE A 427 22.13 -4.58 22.62
C ILE A 427 22.40 -4.08 21.21
N TYR A 428 21.98 -4.86 20.22
CA TYR A 428 21.97 -4.46 18.81
C TYR A 428 20.62 -3.85 18.45
N THR A 429 20.60 -2.68 17.81
CA THR A 429 19.36 -1.91 17.54
C THR A 429 19.28 -1.35 16.13
N TYR A 430 18.07 -0.97 15.73
CA TYR A 430 17.85 0.03 14.67
C TYR A 430 17.47 1.38 15.26
N GLY A 431 17.90 2.46 14.61
CA GLY A 431 17.62 3.82 15.07
C GLY A 431 16.14 4.21 15.00
N TRP A 432 15.37 3.64 14.08
CA TRP A 432 13.95 3.97 13.86
C TRP A 432 12.99 2.88 14.33
N SER A 433 13.51 1.79 14.91
CA SER A 433 12.69 0.68 15.36
C SER A 433 12.03 1.01 16.70
N PRO A 434 10.68 0.99 16.79
CA PRO A 434 9.99 1.21 18.06
C PRO A 434 10.34 0.13 19.08
N PHE A 435 10.57 -1.12 18.64
CA PHE A 435 11.01 -2.21 19.51
C PHE A 435 12.41 -1.96 20.08
N SER A 436 13.31 -1.37 19.30
CA SER A 436 14.65 -1.01 19.77
C SER A 436 14.60 0.10 20.80
N SER A 437 13.79 1.14 20.56
CA SER A 437 13.59 2.23 21.53
C SER A 437 13.01 1.72 22.85
N GLU A 438 12.09 0.77 22.80
CA GLU A 438 11.49 0.19 24.00
C GLU A 438 12.46 -0.69 24.79
N ALA A 439 13.27 -1.51 24.11
CA ALA A 439 14.32 -2.29 24.76
C ALA A 439 15.39 -1.42 25.42
N VAL A 440 15.77 -0.31 24.78
CA VAL A 440 16.69 0.68 25.37
C VAL A 440 16.05 1.34 26.60
N ALA A 441 14.79 1.78 26.51
CA ALA A 441 14.08 2.38 27.63
C ALA A 441 13.93 1.42 28.83
N LEU A 442 13.75 0.12 28.57
CA LEU A 442 13.73 -0.90 29.61
C LEU A 442 15.08 -1.00 30.32
N LEU A 443 16.19 -1.08 29.56
CA LEU A 443 17.54 -1.15 30.11
C LEU A 443 17.86 0.12 30.93
N ASP A 444 17.54 1.30 30.42
CA ASP A 444 17.68 2.57 31.14
C ASP A 444 16.90 2.56 32.48
N GLY A 445 15.69 1.99 32.49
CA GLY A 445 14.86 1.86 33.68
C GLY A 445 15.42 0.91 34.75
N THR A 446 16.27 -0.05 34.37
CA THR A 446 16.93 -0.95 35.33
C THR A 446 18.17 -0.35 35.99
N GLY A 447 18.76 0.69 35.38
CA GLY A 447 20.05 1.25 35.80
C GLY A 447 21.25 0.34 35.53
N CYS A 448 21.11 -0.71 34.70
CA CYS A 448 22.23 -1.57 34.33
C CYS A 448 23.18 -0.87 33.35
N GLU A 449 24.48 -1.18 33.43
CA GLU A 449 25.43 -0.76 32.41
C GLU A 449 25.29 -1.61 31.15
N TYR A 450 25.01 -0.96 30.01
CA TYR A 450 24.89 -1.62 28.71
C TYR A 450 25.60 -0.86 27.59
N LYS A 451 25.96 -1.59 26.53
CA LYS A 451 26.46 -1.02 25.27
C LYS A 451 25.41 -1.18 24.16
N GLN A 452 25.04 -0.07 23.53
CA GLN A 452 24.18 -0.08 22.34
C GLN A 452 25.03 -0.09 21.07
N VAL A 453 24.80 -1.09 20.22
CA VAL A 453 25.40 -1.22 18.88
C VAL A 453 24.30 -1.00 17.83
N GLN A 454 24.20 0.23 17.34
CA GLN A 454 23.22 0.58 16.31
C GLN A 454 23.74 0.17 14.93
N LEU A 455 23.07 -0.80 14.28
CA LEU A 455 23.51 -1.31 12.97
C LEU A 455 23.11 -0.41 11.79
N GLY A 456 22.09 0.42 11.98
CA GLY A 456 21.60 1.35 10.96
C GLY A 456 20.29 2.02 11.38
N ALA A 457 19.72 2.80 10.47
CA ALA A 457 18.43 3.46 10.73
C ALA A 457 17.28 2.44 10.78
N GLU A 458 17.25 1.48 9.85
CA GLU A 458 16.27 0.38 9.81
C GLU A 458 16.85 -0.81 9.02
N TRP A 459 16.26 -2.01 9.16
CA TRP A 459 16.81 -3.25 8.58
C TRP A 459 16.91 -3.27 7.05
N PHE A 460 16.12 -2.48 6.34
CA PHE A 460 16.16 -2.37 4.88
C PHE A 460 17.13 -1.30 4.37
N LEU A 461 17.77 -0.53 5.26
CA LEU A 461 18.74 0.52 4.93
C LEU A 461 20.19 0.11 5.27
N LEU A 462 20.43 -1.17 5.51
CA LEU A 462 21.74 -1.67 5.94
C LEU A 462 22.70 -1.83 4.76
N GLY A 463 23.96 -1.44 4.96
CA GLY A 463 25.06 -1.81 4.05
C GLY A 463 25.49 -3.28 4.20
N GLY A 464 26.47 -3.72 3.42
CA GLY A 464 26.92 -5.12 3.37
C GLY A 464 27.35 -5.69 4.73
N VAL A 465 28.16 -4.97 5.51
CA VAL A 465 28.61 -5.41 6.84
C VAL A 465 27.45 -5.51 7.83
N ALA A 466 26.62 -4.48 7.95
CA ALA A 466 25.49 -4.47 8.89
C ALA A 466 24.42 -5.52 8.53
N SER A 467 24.19 -5.76 7.24
CA SER A 467 23.35 -6.86 6.76
C SER A 467 23.96 -8.22 7.13
N SER A 468 25.28 -8.35 6.99
CA SER A 468 26.01 -9.57 7.35
C SER A 468 26.00 -9.84 8.86
N VAL A 469 26.02 -8.80 9.72
CA VAL A 469 25.86 -8.98 11.18
C VAL A 469 24.53 -9.63 11.52
N ARG A 470 23.42 -9.28 10.84
CA ARG A 470 22.13 -9.95 11.05
C ARG A 470 22.13 -11.41 10.63
N ALA A 471 22.81 -11.73 9.53
CA ALA A 471 22.97 -13.10 9.07
C ALA A 471 23.83 -13.93 10.03
N GLU A 472 24.86 -13.33 10.63
CA GLU A 472 25.67 -13.98 11.67
C GLU A 472 24.89 -14.19 12.97
N LEU A 473 24.12 -13.19 13.42
CA LEU A 473 23.21 -13.33 14.57
C LEU A 473 22.22 -14.49 14.36
N LEU A 474 21.68 -14.60 13.13
CA LEU A 474 20.84 -15.71 12.73
C LEU A 474 21.56 -17.05 12.81
N GLN A 475 22.73 -17.15 12.20
CA GLN A 475 23.47 -18.40 12.13
C GLN A 475 23.89 -18.89 13.53
N ARG A 476 24.31 -17.97 14.39
CA ARG A 476 24.85 -18.26 15.72
C ARG A 476 23.76 -18.44 16.78
N HIS A 477 22.64 -17.73 16.66
CA HIS A 477 21.63 -17.62 17.74
C HIS A 477 20.19 -17.89 17.29
N GLY A 478 19.97 -18.14 15.99
CA GLY A 478 18.68 -18.49 15.42
C GLY A 478 17.72 -17.32 15.19
N VAL A 479 18.17 -16.07 15.43
CA VAL A 479 17.36 -14.86 15.36
C VAL A 479 18.13 -13.74 14.64
N SER A 480 17.52 -13.11 13.64
CA SER A 480 18.09 -11.97 12.87
C SER A 480 17.40 -10.63 13.14
N SER A 481 16.33 -10.61 13.94
CA SER A 481 15.55 -9.42 14.26
C SER A 481 16.25 -8.59 15.33
N LEU A 482 16.14 -7.26 15.24
CA LEU A 482 16.56 -6.34 16.28
C LEU A 482 15.34 -5.71 16.97
N PRO A 483 15.40 -5.38 18.27
CA PRO A 483 16.58 -5.44 19.14
C PRO A 483 17.07 -6.86 19.40
N HIS A 484 18.38 -7.06 19.56
CA HIS A 484 18.97 -8.35 19.95
C HIS A 484 19.94 -8.14 21.11
N VAL A 485 19.70 -8.83 22.22
CA VAL A 485 20.34 -8.57 23.51
C VAL A 485 21.26 -9.73 23.88
N PHE A 486 22.41 -9.36 24.47
CA PHE A 486 23.36 -10.24 25.10
C PHE A 486 23.56 -9.82 26.55
N ILE A 487 23.59 -10.79 27.47
CA ILE A 487 23.86 -10.59 28.91
C ILE A 487 25.04 -11.48 29.30
N GLY A 488 26.13 -10.89 29.80
CA GLY A 488 27.35 -11.62 30.15
C GLY A 488 27.93 -12.42 28.98
N GLY A 489 27.81 -11.90 27.75
CA GLY A 489 28.24 -12.57 26.52
C GLY A 489 27.31 -13.67 26.01
N ARG A 490 26.17 -13.93 26.68
CA ARG A 490 25.18 -14.93 26.24
C ARG A 490 24.01 -14.25 25.54
N SER A 491 23.61 -14.77 24.39
CA SER A 491 22.45 -14.26 23.67
C SER A 491 21.15 -14.63 24.38
N VAL A 492 20.35 -13.63 24.72
CA VAL A 492 18.96 -13.80 25.22
C VAL A 492 17.92 -13.50 24.12
N GLY A 493 18.39 -13.07 22.94
CA GLY A 493 17.56 -12.82 21.77
C GLY A 493 16.91 -11.43 21.79
N GLY A 494 15.76 -11.28 21.14
CA GLY A 494 15.05 -10.01 21.10
C GLY A 494 14.04 -9.86 22.22
N LEU A 495 13.76 -8.61 22.64
CA LEU A 495 12.85 -8.28 23.74
C LEU A 495 11.49 -9.00 23.62
N TYR A 496 10.98 -9.14 22.40
CA TYR A 496 9.68 -9.77 22.11
C TYR A 496 9.77 -11.13 21.43
N SER A 497 10.95 -11.53 20.98
CA SER A 497 11.14 -12.75 20.18
C SER A 497 11.88 -13.87 20.92
N GLY A 498 12.52 -13.56 22.06
CA GLY A 498 13.37 -14.50 22.78
C GLY A 498 14.53 -15.03 21.92
N ASN A 499 15.18 -16.10 22.39
CA ASN A 499 16.17 -16.87 21.64
C ASN A 499 15.57 -18.18 21.08
N ALA A 500 16.33 -18.90 20.24
CA ALA A 500 15.90 -20.17 19.65
C ALA A 500 15.59 -21.29 20.68
N GLN A 501 15.94 -21.11 21.96
CA GLN A 501 15.69 -22.04 23.06
C GLN A 501 14.39 -21.71 23.82
N GLY A 502 13.66 -20.66 23.42
CA GLY A 502 12.39 -20.28 24.04
C GLY A 502 12.56 -19.58 25.40
N GLU A 503 13.77 -19.15 25.73
CA GLU A 503 14.00 -18.28 26.89
C GLU A 503 13.49 -16.89 26.56
N VAL A 504 12.50 -16.42 27.32
CA VAL A 504 12.03 -15.04 27.29
C VAL A 504 13.06 -14.21 28.06
N GLY A 505 13.67 -13.23 27.39
CA GLY A 505 14.69 -12.36 27.96
C GLY A 505 14.19 -11.46 29.08
#